data_AF-A0A921EL62-F1
#
_entry.id   AF-A0A921EL62-F1
#
_cell.length_a   1.000
_cell.length_b   1.000
_cell.length_c   1.000
_cell.angle_alpha   90.00
_cell.angle_beta   90.00
_cell.angle_gamma   90.00
#
_symmetry.space_group_name_H-M   'P 1'
#
loop_
_entity.id
_entity.type
_entity.pdbx_description
1 polymer ?
#
loop_
_entity_poly.entity_id
_entity_poly.type
_entity_poly.pdbx_seq_one_letter_code
_entity_poly.pdbx_strand_id
1 'polypeptide(L)' 'GEPSIVQVLLTPAMAREFSARAAVVVASGRPACPACGQPLDSAGHICPRSNGYRGPLFR' A
#
# COMPACT_ATOMS: atom_id res chain seq x y z
N GLY A 1 -7.72 -11.32 -18.69
CA GLY A 1 -8.58 -10.95 -17.56
C GLY A 1 -9.46 -9.83 -18.02
N GLU A 2 -10.77 -9.96 -17.90
CA GLU A 2 -11.72 -8.92 -18.31
C GLU A 2 -11.56 -7.69 -17.40
N PRO A 3 -11.64 -6.46 -17.95
CA PRO A 3 -11.58 -5.26 -17.11
C PRO A 3 -12.85 -5.14 -16.28
N SER A 4 -12.71 -5.08 -14.95
CA SER A 4 -13.78 -4.74 -14.03
C SER A 4 -13.99 -3.22 -14.03
N ILE A 5 -15.08 -2.76 -14.65
CA ILE A 5 -15.43 -1.33 -14.68
C ILE A 5 -16.27 -0.99 -13.44
N VAL A 6 -15.88 0.08 -12.74
CA VAL A 6 -16.67 0.70 -11.68
C VAL A 6 -16.99 2.13 -12.09
N GLN A 7 -18.28 2.48 -12.11
CA GLN A 7 -18.75 3.85 -12.32
C GLN A 7 -19.26 4.43 -11.00
N VAL A 8 -18.89 5.68 -10.70
CA VAL A 8 -19.28 6.37 -9.47
C VAL A 8 -19.72 7.79 -9.82
N LEU A 9 -20.90 8.19 -9.36
CA LEU A 9 -21.38 9.57 -9.45
C LEU A 9 -21.07 10.32 -8.15
N LEU A 10 -20.50 11.52 -8.27
CA LEU A 10 -20.06 12.36 -7.16
C LEU A 10 -20.47 13.81 -7.42
N THR A 11 -20.82 14.55 -6.38
CA THR A 11 -20.86 16.02 -6.46
C THR A 11 -19.44 16.60 -6.44
N PRO A 12 -19.23 17.85 -6.87
CA PRO A 12 -17.91 18.49 -6.80
C PRO A 12 -17.32 18.55 -5.38
N ALA A 13 -18.16 18.71 -4.35
CA ALA A 13 -17.71 18.70 -2.95
C ALA A 13 -17.22 17.31 -2.53
N MET A 14 -17.97 16.26 -2.85
CA MET A 14 -17.59 14.87 -2.57
C MET A 14 -16.29 14.49 -3.28
N ALA A 15 -16.10 14.93 -4.54
CA ALA A 15 -14.89 14.65 -5.29
C ALA A 15 -13.65 15.24 -4.60
N ARG A 16 -13.73 16.48 -4.10
CA ARG A 16 -12.61 17.12 -3.38
C ARG A 16 -12.27 16.39 -2.08
N GLU A 17 -13.27 16.03 -1.29
CA GLU A 17 -13.06 15.28 -0.04
C GLU A 17 -12.53 13.87 -0.30
N PHE A 18 -12.99 13.21 -1.36
CA PHE A 18 -12.47 11.92 -1.78
C PHE A 18 -10.99 12.02 -2.16
N SER A 19 -10.62 12.97 -3.02
CA SER A 19 -9.23 13.17 -3.44
C SER A 19 -8.31 13.46 -2.26
N ALA A 20 -8.74 14.31 -1.31
CA ALA A 20 -7.96 14.61 -0.11
C ALA A 20 -7.70 13.37 0.75
N ARG A 21 -8.74 12.56 1.00
CA ARG A 21 -8.61 11.31 1.79
C ARG A 21 -7.80 10.24 1.05
N ALA A 22 -8.00 10.09 -0.25
CA ALA A 22 -7.26 9.15 -1.06
C ALA A 22 -5.75 9.45 -1.07
N ALA A 23 -5.38 10.74 -1.12
CA ALA A 23 -3.98 11.15 -1.04
C ALA A 23 -3.32 10.69 0.27
N VAL A 24 -4.03 10.81 1.41
CA VAL A 24 -3.54 10.31 2.71
C VAL A 24 -3.32 8.80 2.68
N VAL A 25 -4.27 8.04 2.13
CA VAL A 25 -4.17 6.58 2.03
C VAL A 25 -3.00 6.15 1.15
N VAL A 26 -2.84 6.78 -0.02
CA VAL A 26 -1.74 6.49 -0.95
C VAL A 26 -0.38 6.85 -0.33
N ALA A 27 -0.29 8.02 0.32
CA ALA A 27 0.91 8.46 1.01
C ALA A 27 1.26 7.59 2.22
N SER A 28 0.26 6.94 2.84
CA SER A 28 0.45 5.94 3.89
C SER A 28 0.95 4.60 3.35
N GLY A 29 1.47 4.58 2.11
CA GLY A 29 1.94 3.39 1.41
C GLY A 29 2.75 2.45 2.30
N ARG A 30 2.68 1.16 1.98
CA ARG A 30 3.40 0.12 2.73
C ARG A 30 4.88 0.49 2.84
N PRO A 31 5.45 0.61 4.05
CA PRO A 31 6.85 1.01 4.22
C PRO A 31 7.74 0.08 3.40
N ALA A 32 8.76 0.62 2.76
CA ALA A 32 9.73 -0.18 2.03
C ALA A 32 10.55 -1.02 3.02
N CYS A 33 10.78 -2.29 2.69
CA CYS A 33 11.66 -3.15 3.46
C CYS A 33 13.07 -2.55 3.46
N PRO A 34 13.67 -2.22 4.62
CA PRO A 34 15.02 -1.63 4.66
C PRO A 34 16.07 -2.59 4.10
N ALA A 35 15.77 -3.89 4.12
CA ALA A 35 16.62 -4.92 3.52
C ALA A 35 16.35 -5.15 2.03
N CYS A 36 15.24 -4.82 1.37
CA CYS A 36 15.13 -5.14 -0.08
C CYS A 36 14.37 -4.11 -0.92
N GLY A 37 13.92 -3.02 -0.33
CA GLY A 37 13.16 -1.97 -0.99
C GLY A 37 11.74 -2.36 -1.39
N GLN A 38 11.34 -3.62 -1.20
CA GLN A 38 9.99 -4.09 -1.54
C GLN A 38 8.97 -3.66 -0.48
N PRO A 39 7.70 -3.45 -0.84
CA PRO A 39 6.67 -3.06 0.12
C PRO A 39 6.47 -4.10 1.24
N LEU A 40 6.43 -3.65 2.50
CA LEU A 40 6.11 -4.48 3.66
C LEU A 40 4.59 -4.68 3.79
N ASP A 41 4.12 -5.93 3.75
CA ASP A 41 2.72 -6.23 4.06
C ASP A 41 2.43 -6.09 5.57
N SER A 42 1.23 -5.62 5.90
CA SER A 42 0.67 -5.64 7.25
C SER A 42 0.68 -7.03 7.92
N ALA A 43 0.51 -8.11 7.14
CA ALA A 43 0.57 -9.49 7.64
C ALA A 43 2.01 -10.00 7.85
N GLY A 44 3.03 -9.18 7.55
CA GLY A 44 4.44 -9.53 7.57
C GLY A 44 5.03 -9.67 6.16
N HIS A 45 6.36 -9.53 6.07
CA HIS A 45 7.09 -9.57 4.81
C HIS A 45 8.11 -10.71 4.81
N ILE A 46 8.07 -11.55 3.77
CA ILE A 46 9.09 -12.56 3.53
C ILE A 46 10.17 -11.93 2.65
N CYS A 47 11.30 -11.54 3.25
CA CYS A 47 12.37 -10.89 2.51
C CYS A 47 13.18 -11.92 1.71
N PRO A 48 13.28 -11.76 0.37
CA PRO A 48 14.13 -12.62 -0.46
C PRO A 48 15.62 -12.52 -0.06
N ARG A 49 16.08 -11.34 0.38
CA ARG A 49 17.45 -11.17 0.91
C ARG A 49 17.71 -11.89 2.23
N SER A 50 16.66 -12.28 2.96
CA SER A 50 16.77 -13.00 4.23
C SER A 50 16.52 -14.51 4.10
N ASN A 51 16.47 -15.04 2.86
CA ASN A 51 16.17 -16.46 2.59
C ASN A 51 14.92 -16.98 3.35
N GLY A 52 13.90 -16.12 3.51
CA GLY A 52 12.65 -16.49 4.18
C GLY A 52 12.62 -16.36 5.72
N TYR A 53 13.64 -15.79 6.36
CA TYR A 53 13.64 -15.53 7.80
C TYR A 53 12.53 -14.52 8.21
N ARG A 54 11.74 -14.87 9.24
CA ARG A 54 10.55 -14.11 9.70
C ARG A 54 10.74 -13.33 11.02
N GLY A 55 11.94 -13.37 11.62
CA GLY A 55 12.25 -12.64 12.85
C GLY A 55 12.57 -11.16 12.61
N PRO A 56 12.66 -10.33 13.68
CA PRO A 56 13.04 -8.93 13.55
C PRO A 56 14.48 -8.84 13.00
N LEU A 57 14.61 -8.38 11.76
CA LEU A 57 15.91 -8.28 11.08
C LEU A 57 16.77 -7.12 11.58
N PHE A 58 16.16 -6.15 12.28
CA PHE A 58 16.84 -4.97 12.82
C PHE A 58 16.23 -4.60 14.17
N ARG A 59 17.10 -4.27 15.12
CA ARG A 59 16.82 -3.65 16.40
C ARG A 59 17.37 -2.23 16.37
#